data_AF-A0A7S2S736-F1
#
_entry.id   AF-A0A7S2S736-F1
#
_cell.length_a   1.000
_cell.length_b   1.000
_cell.length_c   1.000
_cell.angle_alpha   90.00
_cell.angle_beta   90.00
_cell.angle_gamma   90.00
#
_symmetry.space_group_name_H-M   'P 1'
#
loop_
_entity.id
_entity.type
_entity.pdbx_description
1 polymer ?
#
loop_
_entity_poly.entity_id
_entity_poly.type
_entity_poly.pdbx_seq_one_letter_code
_entity_poly.pdbx_strand_id
1 'polypeptide(L)'
;MESIMPIIERYSTEKDAKSFRESTLVKAQKVFSDKVEAVFRKKLGFHPDDESGDKVWDMLEPMMRETKTDWTVFWRRLSTVATEYPISTTDANDDVNYEEMLELLHGNDEVTEGSSPFYEPLSDGARTKYLKWIQLWRESLNASHKQNKNGNYDNNDNETYFERMRQANPKYTLREWMLVDAYTKASFSSLSNPMFQISLKSTETTDESMIHELFELIQNPYEEGTQEQEEKYYRRAPDKALKQGGTAFMS
;
A
#
# COMPACT_ATOMS: atom_id res chain seq x y z
N MET A 1 -2.04 -18.74 23.04
CA MET A 1 -1.09 -19.78 23.49
C MET A 1 -1.21 -20.01 24.99
N GLU A 2 -1.09 -18.99 25.84
CA GLU A 2 -1.18 -19.17 27.30
C GLU A 2 -2.49 -19.81 27.79
N SER A 3 -3.61 -19.50 27.14
CA SER A 3 -4.93 -20.07 27.48
C SER A 3 -5.04 -21.59 27.29
N ILE A 4 -4.16 -22.22 26.51
CA ILE A 4 -4.19 -23.66 26.22
C ILE A 4 -3.08 -24.45 26.93
N MET A 5 -2.10 -23.76 27.54
CA MET A 5 -0.99 -24.39 28.25
C MET A 5 -1.42 -25.31 29.40
N PRO A 6 -2.41 -24.95 30.25
CA PRO A 6 -2.85 -25.83 31.34
C PRO A 6 -3.39 -27.19 30.88
N ILE A 7 -3.95 -27.24 29.66
CA ILE A 7 -4.42 -28.51 29.06
C ILE A 7 -3.20 -29.33 28.60
N ILE A 8 -2.24 -28.70 27.92
CA ILE A 8 -1.06 -29.37 27.37
C ILE A 8 -0.17 -29.93 28.51
N GLU A 9 0.04 -29.15 29.56
CA GLU A 9 0.79 -29.54 30.76
C GLU A 9 0.15 -30.73 31.48
N ARG A 10 -1.19 -30.87 31.42
CA ARG A 10 -1.91 -32.00 32.01
C ARG A 10 -1.67 -33.32 31.27
N TYR A 11 -1.39 -33.28 29.96
CA TYR A 11 -1.24 -34.47 29.11
C TYR A 11 0.19 -34.73 28.64
N SER A 12 1.18 -33.97 29.13
CA SER A 12 2.60 -34.11 28.75
C SER A 12 3.52 -33.85 29.95
N THR A 13 4.82 -34.08 29.79
CA THR A 13 5.78 -33.68 30.84
C THR A 13 5.96 -32.16 30.81
N GLU A 14 6.31 -31.55 31.95
CA GLU A 14 6.60 -30.11 32.03
C GLU A 14 7.65 -29.66 31.00
N LYS A 15 8.67 -30.50 30.78
CA LYS A 15 9.71 -30.28 29.78
C LYS A 15 9.15 -30.28 28.36
N ASP A 16 8.28 -31.23 28.03
CA ASP A 16 7.69 -31.34 26.69
C ASP A 16 6.70 -30.21 26.43
N ALA A 17 5.89 -29.83 27.42
CA ALA A 17 4.97 -28.70 27.34
C ALA A 17 5.72 -27.38 27.07
N LYS A 18 6.82 -27.14 27.80
CA LYS A 18 7.67 -25.95 27.60
C LYS A 18 8.34 -25.96 26.22
N SER A 19 8.89 -27.09 25.79
CA SER A 19 9.49 -27.24 24.47
C SER A 19 8.46 -27.03 23.35
N PHE A 20 7.24 -27.53 23.52
CA PHE A 20 6.15 -27.32 22.58
C PHE A 20 5.81 -25.83 22.47
N ARG A 21 5.66 -25.14 23.61
CA ARG A 21 5.40 -23.69 23.65
C ARG A 21 6.47 -22.90 22.91
N GLU A 22 7.74 -23.12 23.23
CA GLU A 22 8.87 -22.43 22.61
C GLU A 22 8.92 -22.70 21.11
N SER A 23 8.82 -23.97 20.69
CA SER A 23 8.83 -24.33 19.27
C SER A 23 7.66 -23.74 18.50
N THR A 24 6.48 -23.62 19.12
CA THR A 24 5.28 -23.05 18.50
C THR A 24 5.43 -21.54 18.30
N LEU A 25 5.97 -20.83 19.29
CA LEU A 25 6.23 -19.39 19.18
C LEU A 25 7.27 -19.09 18.10
N VAL A 26 8.34 -19.87 18.02
CA VAL A 26 9.37 -19.73 16.96
C VAL A 26 8.77 -20.01 15.58
N LYS A 27 7.96 -21.07 15.44
CA LYS A 27 7.25 -21.35 14.18
C LYS A 27 6.30 -20.23 13.79
N ALA A 28 5.54 -19.69 14.74
CA ALA A 28 4.63 -18.58 14.48
C ALA A 28 5.40 -17.35 14.00
N GLN A 29 6.48 -16.98 14.67
CA GLN A 29 7.34 -15.87 14.26
C GLN A 29 7.86 -16.04 12.82
N LYS A 30 8.35 -17.24 12.49
CA LYS A 30 8.80 -17.56 11.13
C LYS A 30 7.68 -17.41 10.12
N VAL A 31 6.51 -17.99 10.38
CA VAL A 31 5.35 -17.89 9.48
C VAL A 31 4.93 -16.44 9.27
N PHE A 32 4.94 -15.60 10.31
CA PHE A 32 4.63 -14.18 10.16
C PHE A 32 5.67 -13.47 9.28
N SER A 33 6.97 -13.71 9.49
CA SER A 33 8.03 -13.13 8.64
C SER A 33 7.88 -13.54 7.19
N ASP A 34 7.78 -14.85 6.93
CA ASP A 34 7.66 -15.42 5.59
C ASP A 34 6.44 -14.81 4.86
N LYS A 35 5.31 -14.62 5.56
CA LYS A 35 4.09 -14.04 4.98
C LYS A 35 4.21 -12.54 4.72
N VAL A 36 4.89 -11.79 5.59
CA VAL A 36 5.13 -10.35 5.37
C VAL A 36 6.05 -10.14 4.16
N GLU A 37 7.15 -10.89 4.07
CA GLU A 37 8.07 -10.87 2.94
C GLU A 37 7.37 -11.21 1.63
N ALA A 38 6.57 -12.29 1.61
CA ALA A 38 5.79 -12.68 0.44
C ALA A 38 4.81 -11.57 -0.02
N VAL A 39 4.22 -10.80 0.90
CA VAL A 39 3.37 -9.65 0.54
C VAL A 39 4.18 -8.57 -0.17
N PHE A 40 5.34 -8.18 0.36
CA PHE A 40 6.15 -7.13 -0.26
C PHE A 40 6.74 -7.55 -1.60
N ARG A 41 7.15 -8.82 -1.75
CA ARG A 41 7.54 -9.40 -3.05
C ARG A 41 6.43 -9.23 -4.08
N LYS A 42 5.18 -9.57 -3.73
CA LYS A 42 4.02 -9.38 -4.61
C LYS A 42 3.77 -7.92 -4.96
N LYS A 43 3.85 -7.02 -3.99
CA LYS A 43 3.69 -5.56 -4.22
C LYS A 43 4.71 -5.00 -5.20
N LEU A 44 5.91 -5.57 -5.22
CA LEU A 44 7.00 -5.24 -6.13
C LEU A 44 6.94 -5.99 -7.48
N GLY A 45 6.00 -6.93 -7.64
CA GLY A 45 5.79 -7.73 -8.86
C GLY A 45 6.50 -9.08 -8.90
N PHE A 46 7.33 -9.40 -7.89
CA PHE A 46 8.01 -10.68 -7.76
C PHE A 46 7.06 -11.80 -7.35
N HIS A 47 7.41 -13.04 -7.68
CA HIS A 47 6.69 -14.20 -7.17
C HIS A 47 6.82 -14.22 -5.61
N PRO A 48 5.79 -14.63 -4.85
CA PRO A 48 5.86 -14.65 -3.38
C PRO A 48 7.02 -15.46 -2.82
N ASP A 49 7.49 -16.46 -3.54
CA ASP A 49 8.61 -17.31 -3.14
C ASP A 49 9.97 -16.84 -3.72
N ASP A 50 10.00 -15.71 -4.42
CA ASP A 50 11.22 -15.16 -5.02
C ASP A 50 11.92 -14.16 -4.08
N GLU A 51 12.90 -14.67 -3.35
CA GLU A 51 13.74 -13.93 -2.39
C GLU A 51 14.58 -12.82 -3.05
N SER A 52 14.70 -12.76 -4.38
CA SER A 52 15.39 -11.64 -5.04
C SER A 52 14.70 -10.29 -4.78
N GLY A 53 13.39 -10.31 -4.51
CA GLY A 53 12.62 -9.13 -4.11
C GLY A 53 12.98 -8.58 -2.74
N ASP A 54 13.62 -9.37 -1.86
CA ASP A 54 13.91 -8.96 -0.48
C ASP A 54 14.93 -7.82 -0.45
N LYS A 55 15.98 -7.91 -1.27
CA LYS A 55 16.99 -6.84 -1.37
C LYS A 55 16.40 -5.53 -1.88
N VAL A 56 15.41 -5.62 -2.77
CA VAL A 56 14.70 -4.45 -3.30
C VAL A 56 13.85 -3.81 -2.20
N TRP A 57 13.19 -4.63 -1.38
CA TRP A 57 12.38 -4.19 -0.26
C TRP A 57 13.23 -3.59 0.87
N ASP A 58 14.30 -4.26 1.27
CA ASP A 58 15.22 -3.82 2.33
C ASP A 58 15.85 -2.45 2.03
N MET A 59 16.05 -2.13 0.75
CA MET A 59 16.51 -0.80 0.33
C MET A 59 15.37 0.24 0.36
N LEU A 60 14.15 -0.15 -0.05
CA LEU A 60 13.01 0.76 -0.17
C LEU A 60 12.41 1.19 1.16
N GLU A 61 12.22 0.24 2.08
CA GLU A 61 11.50 0.44 3.34
C GLU A 61 12.06 1.60 4.17
N PRO A 62 13.38 1.69 4.44
CA PRO A 62 13.93 2.82 5.18
C PRO A 62 13.83 4.13 4.40
N MET A 63 13.91 4.10 3.06
CA MET A 63 13.77 5.30 2.23
C MET A 63 12.37 5.89 2.33
N MET A 64 11.33 5.06 2.21
CA MET A 64 9.93 5.51 2.36
C MET A 64 9.65 6.10 3.74
N ARG A 65 10.27 5.55 4.80
CA ARG A 65 10.18 6.14 6.15
C ARG A 65 10.90 7.48 6.25
N GLU A 66 12.12 7.58 5.71
CA GLU A 66 12.94 8.80 5.71
C GLU A 66 12.21 9.96 5.01
N THR A 67 11.58 9.70 3.86
CA THR A 67 10.87 10.72 3.07
C THR A 67 9.40 10.88 3.42
N LYS A 68 8.91 10.20 4.47
CA LYS A 68 7.51 10.22 4.93
C LYS A 68 6.52 9.93 3.80
N THR A 69 6.83 8.99 2.91
CA THR A 69 6.04 8.74 1.70
C THR A 69 4.66 8.15 2.01
N ASP A 70 3.64 8.55 1.25
CA ASP A 70 2.32 7.91 1.25
C ASP A 70 2.42 6.50 0.66
N TRP A 71 2.16 5.49 1.49
CA TRP A 71 2.33 4.09 1.12
C TRP A 71 1.39 3.65 0.01
N THR A 72 0.10 3.99 0.10
CA THR A 72 -0.91 3.54 -0.87
C THR A 72 -0.67 4.16 -2.24
N VAL A 73 -0.45 5.48 -2.29
CA VAL A 73 -0.18 6.18 -3.55
C VAL A 73 1.14 5.68 -4.16
N PHE A 74 2.19 5.52 -3.36
CA PHE A 74 3.48 5.03 -3.86
C PHE A 74 3.35 3.66 -4.54
N TRP A 75 2.74 2.69 -3.84
CA TRP A 75 2.59 1.33 -4.37
C TRP A 75 1.73 1.30 -5.62
N ARG A 76 0.64 2.07 -5.66
CA ARG A 76 -0.23 2.09 -6.84
C ARG A 76 0.45 2.76 -8.03
N ARG A 77 1.16 3.87 -7.82
CA ARG A 77 1.98 4.52 -8.87
C ARG A 77 3.09 3.61 -9.36
N LEU A 78 3.73 2.83 -8.50
CA LEU A 78 4.72 1.85 -8.91
C LEU A 78 4.12 0.81 -9.88
N SER A 79 2.87 0.38 -9.66
CA SER A 79 2.16 -0.46 -10.62
C SER A 79 1.96 0.23 -11.97
N THR A 80 1.66 1.54 -12.01
CA THR A 80 1.59 2.33 -13.25
C THR A 80 2.94 2.41 -13.95
N VAL A 81 4.03 2.61 -13.21
CA VAL A 81 5.40 2.59 -13.77
C VAL A 81 5.69 1.24 -14.41
N ALA A 82 5.28 0.14 -13.78
CA ALA A 82 5.43 -1.21 -14.33
C ALA A 82 4.63 -1.41 -15.63
N THR A 83 3.50 -0.73 -15.81
CA THR A 83 2.71 -0.73 -17.05
C THR A 83 3.37 0.05 -18.17
N GLU A 84 3.77 1.30 -17.90
CA GLU A 84 4.33 2.21 -18.91
C GLU A 84 5.73 1.80 -19.34
N TYR A 85 6.48 1.17 -18.43
CA TYR A 85 7.81 0.63 -18.69
C TYR A 85 7.76 -0.90 -18.51
N PRO A 86 7.19 -1.66 -19.46
CA PRO A 86 7.12 -3.10 -19.33
C PRO A 86 8.51 -3.74 -19.33
N ILE A 87 8.67 -4.87 -18.66
CA ILE A 87 9.91 -5.65 -18.67
C ILE A 87 10.13 -6.29 -20.07
N SER A 88 11.27 -5.99 -20.70
CA SER A 88 11.60 -6.49 -22.04
C SER A 88 12.16 -7.91 -21.97
N THR A 89 11.60 -8.82 -22.77
CA THR A 89 12.06 -10.23 -22.83
C THR A 89 13.25 -10.44 -23.75
N THR A 90 13.60 -9.43 -24.54
CA THR A 90 14.72 -9.44 -25.48
C THR A 90 15.95 -8.80 -24.82
N ASP A 91 17.12 -9.41 -24.96
CA ASP A 91 18.41 -8.91 -24.42
C ASP A 91 18.91 -7.61 -25.07
N ALA A 92 18.03 -6.89 -25.77
CA ALA A 92 18.32 -5.52 -26.16
C ALA A 92 18.38 -4.69 -24.88
N ASN A 93 19.53 -4.08 -24.62
CA ASN A 93 19.61 -2.91 -23.74
C ASN A 93 18.70 -1.84 -24.37
N ASP A 94 17.40 -1.93 -24.09
CA ASP A 94 16.51 -0.80 -24.27
C ASP A 94 17.12 0.33 -23.43
N ASP A 95 17.27 1.51 -24.03
CA ASP A 95 17.74 2.73 -23.38
C ASP A 95 16.67 3.17 -22.36
N VAL A 96 16.61 2.44 -21.24
CA VAL A 96 15.61 2.67 -20.19
C VAL A 96 15.99 3.96 -19.48
N ASN A 97 15.15 4.97 -19.65
CA ASN A 97 15.28 6.23 -18.96
C ASN A 97 14.74 6.11 -17.52
N TYR A 98 15.63 5.82 -16.57
CA TYR A 98 15.26 5.69 -15.15
C TYR A 98 14.82 7.02 -14.53
N GLU A 99 15.28 8.16 -15.05
CA GLU A 99 14.81 9.47 -14.65
C GLU A 99 13.33 9.64 -14.99
N GLU A 100 12.89 9.29 -16.20
CA GLU A 100 11.46 9.37 -16.54
C GLU A 100 10.60 8.39 -15.73
N MET A 101 11.09 7.18 -15.46
CA MET A 101 10.41 6.25 -14.56
C MET A 101 10.23 6.85 -13.16
N LEU A 102 11.26 7.54 -12.64
CA LEU A 102 11.20 8.21 -11.36
C LEU A 102 10.25 9.42 -11.39
N GLU A 103 10.21 10.20 -12.48
CA GLU A 103 9.22 11.28 -12.64
C GLU A 103 7.79 10.74 -12.64
N LEU A 104 7.55 9.62 -13.34
CA LEU A 104 6.25 8.96 -13.34
C LEU A 104 5.87 8.45 -11.94
N LEU A 105 6.82 7.92 -11.18
CA LEU A 105 6.61 7.54 -9.78
C LEU A 105 6.35 8.76 -8.89
N HIS A 106 7.09 9.86 -9.11
CA HIS A 106 7.02 11.08 -8.32
C HIS A 106 5.67 11.78 -8.46
N GLY A 107 5.05 11.72 -9.64
CA GLY A 107 3.80 12.42 -9.90
C GLY A 107 3.94 13.93 -9.95
N ASN A 108 2.81 14.61 -10.17
CA ASN A 108 2.78 16.04 -10.42
C ASN A 108 1.63 16.69 -9.65
N ASP A 109 1.97 17.23 -8.47
CA ASP A 109 1.01 17.93 -7.62
C ASP A 109 0.54 19.26 -8.20
N GLU A 110 1.25 19.85 -9.16
CA GLU A 110 0.82 21.08 -9.85
C GLU A 110 -0.35 20.81 -10.81
N VAL A 111 -0.38 19.61 -11.41
CA VAL A 111 -1.45 19.18 -12.33
C VAL A 111 -2.58 18.51 -11.57
N THR A 112 -2.25 17.64 -10.60
CA THR A 112 -3.23 16.89 -9.82
C THR A 112 -2.80 16.88 -8.35
N GLU A 113 -3.47 17.69 -7.55
CA GLU A 113 -3.16 17.88 -6.13
C GLU A 113 -3.15 16.54 -5.38
N GLY A 114 -2.03 16.23 -4.74
CA GLY A 114 -1.85 15.02 -3.94
C GLY A 114 -1.63 13.75 -4.77
N SER A 115 -1.33 13.88 -6.06
CA SER A 115 -0.93 12.78 -6.92
C SER A 115 0.50 12.31 -6.62
N SER A 116 1.34 13.16 -6.05
CA SER A 116 2.67 12.78 -5.59
C SER A 116 2.60 12.00 -4.28
N PRO A 117 3.28 10.86 -4.15
CA PRO A 117 3.34 10.14 -2.88
C PRO A 117 4.26 10.84 -1.86
N PHE A 118 5.04 11.86 -2.24
CA PHE A 118 6.02 12.51 -1.37
C PHE A 118 5.49 13.82 -0.80
N TYR A 119 5.15 13.85 0.49
CA TYR A 119 4.61 15.05 1.15
C TYR A 119 5.56 16.26 1.10
N GLU A 120 6.87 16.00 1.02
CA GLU A 120 7.90 17.01 0.84
C GLU A 120 8.69 16.70 -0.45
N PRO A 121 9.13 17.71 -1.23
CA PRO A 121 9.97 17.47 -2.39
C PRO A 121 11.24 16.69 -2.02
N LEU A 122 11.62 15.73 -2.85
CA LEU A 122 12.81 14.94 -2.63
C LEU A 122 14.06 15.82 -2.67
N SER A 123 14.90 15.72 -1.63
CA SER A 123 16.26 16.27 -1.68
C SER A 123 17.10 15.57 -2.76
N ASP A 124 18.13 16.23 -3.28
CA ASP A 124 19.03 15.65 -4.29
C ASP A 124 19.61 14.29 -3.85
N GLY A 125 19.95 14.16 -2.56
CA GLY A 125 20.43 12.92 -1.97
C GLY A 125 19.36 11.81 -1.96
N ALA A 126 18.13 12.15 -1.57
CA ALA A 126 17.02 11.20 -1.59
C ALA A 126 16.66 10.78 -3.01
N ARG A 127 16.58 11.74 -3.95
CA ARG A 127 16.34 11.50 -5.37
C ARG A 127 17.39 10.53 -5.95
N THR A 128 18.67 10.75 -5.63
CA THR A 128 19.75 9.84 -6.06
C THR A 128 19.57 8.42 -5.51
N LYS A 129 19.12 8.27 -4.26
CA LYS A 129 18.80 6.95 -3.68
C LYS A 129 17.63 6.29 -4.41
N TYR A 130 16.56 7.03 -4.68
CA TYR A 130 15.37 6.53 -5.42
C TYR A 130 15.69 6.13 -6.85
N LEU A 131 16.55 6.88 -7.54
CA LEU A 131 17.01 6.52 -8.88
C LEU A 131 17.80 5.20 -8.88
N LYS A 132 18.71 5.02 -7.92
CA LYS A 132 19.43 3.75 -7.75
C LYS A 132 18.48 2.60 -7.41
N TRP A 133 17.48 2.87 -6.58
CA TRP A 133 16.49 1.89 -6.18
C TRP A 133 15.60 1.45 -7.35
N ILE A 134 15.07 2.37 -8.16
CA ILE A 134 14.18 2.04 -9.27
C ILE A 134 14.92 1.24 -10.36
N GLN A 135 16.21 1.55 -10.55
CA GLN A 135 17.10 0.75 -11.38
C GLN A 135 17.25 -0.68 -10.82
N LEU A 136 17.60 -0.81 -9.54
CA LEU A 136 17.73 -2.12 -8.88
C LEU A 136 16.45 -2.94 -8.96
N TRP A 137 15.30 -2.31 -8.69
CA TRP A 137 13.98 -2.95 -8.77
C TRP A 137 13.72 -3.50 -10.16
N ARG A 138 13.87 -2.67 -11.20
CA ARG A 138 13.61 -3.07 -12.59
C ARG A 138 14.55 -4.19 -13.04
N GLU A 139 15.84 -4.06 -12.78
CA GLU A 139 16.84 -5.07 -13.17
C GLU A 139 16.60 -6.41 -12.45
N SER A 140 16.26 -6.36 -11.16
CA SER A 140 15.94 -7.57 -10.38
C SER A 140 14.67 -8.24 -10.89
N LEU A 141 13.62 -7.45 -11.19
CA LEU A 141 12.36 -7.96 -11.71
C LEU A 141 12.52 -8.58 -13.11
N ASN A 142 13.32 -7.93 -13.98
CA ASN A 142 13.71 -8.48 -15.28
C ASN A 142 14.42 -9.84 -15.13
N ALA A 143 15.40 -9.93 -14.24
CA ALA A 143 16.19 -11.13 -14.01
C ALA A 143 15.33 -12.28 -13.45
N SER A 144 14.49 -11.99 -12.45
CA SER A 144 13.50 -12.90 -11.88
C SER A 144 12.59 -13.48 -12.96
N HIS A 145 12.00 -12.61 -13.79
CA HIS A 145 11.06 -13.03 -14.83
C HIS A 145 11.74 -13.91 -15.91
N LYS A 146 13.02 -13.64 -16.24
CA LYS A 146 13.80 -14.51 -17.14
C LYS A 146 14.07 -15.90 -16.51
N GLN A 147 14.35 -15.96 -15.20
CA GLN A 147 14.56 -17.23 -14.49
C GLN A 147 13.28 -18.08 -14.41
N ASN A 148 12.12 -17.45 -14.21
CA ASN A 148 10.83 -18.15 -14.18
C ASN A 148 10.54 -18.87 -15.50
N LYS A 149 10.85 -18.24 -16.65
CA LYS A 149 10.71 -18.87 -17.98
C LYS A 149 11.65 -20.06 -18.20
N ASN A 150 12.78 -20.12 -17.48
CA ASN A 150 13.77 -21.17 -17.61
C ASN A 150 13.55 -22.35 -16.63
N GLY A 151 12.43 -22.38 -15.90
CA GLY A 151 11.95 -23.58 -15.21
C GLY A 151 12.16 -23.66 -13.69
N ASN A 152 12.33 -22.52 -12.99
CA ASN A 152 12.56 -22.52 -11.54
C ASN A 152 11.27 -22.43 -10.67
N TYR A 153 10.15 -21.99 -11.25
CA TYR A 153 8.85 -21.93 -10.58
C TYR A 153 7.80 -22.68 -11.42
N ASP A 154 6.80 -23.24 -10.74
CA ASP A 154 5.77 -24.09 -11.32
C ASP A 154 5.16 -23.45 -12.58
N ASN A 155 5.04 -24.21 -13.69
CA ASN A 155 4.44 -23.77 -14.96
C ASN A 155 2.94 -23.38 -14.85
N ASN A 156 2.41 -23.27 -13.63
CA ASN A 156 1.06 -22.86 -13.28
C ASN A 156 0.95 -21.40 -12.82
N ASP A 157 2.07 -20.67 -12.65
CA ASP A 157 2.04 -19.22 -12.40
C ASP A 157 1.73 -18.46 -13.70
N ASN A 158 0.45 -18.48 -14.08
CA ASN A 158 -0.06 -17.73 -15.24
C ASN A 158 -0.23 -16.23 -14.94
N GLU A 159 0.00 -15.80 -13.70
CA GLU A 159 -0.16 -14.41 -13.30
C GLU A 159 1.05 -13.58 -13.75
N THR A 160 0.79 -12.52 -14.51
CA THR A 160 1.85 -11.59 -14.90
C THR A 160 2.33 -10.78 -13.70
N TYR A 161 3.58 -10.31 -13.73
CA TYR A 161 4.12 -9.41 -12.69
C TYR A 161 3.21 -8.17 -12.48
N PHE A 162 2.63 -7.65 -13.57
CA PHE A 162 1.71 -6.51 -13.51
C PHE A 162 0.41 -6.85 -12.76
N GLU A 163 -0.23 -7.96 -13.10
CA GLU A 163 -1.47 -8.39 -12.42
C GLU A 163 -1.22 -8.64 -10.93
N ARG A 164 -0.08 -9.22 -10.60
CA ARG A 164 0.34 -9.42 -9.21
C ARG A 164 0.46 -8.10 -8.45
N MET A 165 1.11 -7.10 -9.04
CA MET A 165 1.20 -5.76 -8.44
C MET A 165 -0.18 -5.12 -8.31
N ARG A 166 -1.02 -5.20 -9.35
CA ARG A 166 -2.38 -4.63 -9.37
C ARG A 166 -3.25 -5.21 -8.26
N GLN A 167 -3.17 -6.52 -8.03
CA GLN A 167 -3.93 -7.22 -6.99
C GLN A 167 -3.33 -7.10 -5.58
N ALA A 168 -2.04 -6.79 -5.47
CA ALA A 168 -1.38 -6.56 -4.18
C ALA A 168 -1.41 -5.09 -3.73
N ASN A 169 -1.56 -4.15 -4.67
CA ASN A 169 -1.50 -2.70 -4.43
C ASN A 169 -2.88 -2.07 -4.65
N PRO A 170 -3.66 -1.85 -3.58
CA PRO A 170 -4.97 -1.21 -3.72
C PRO A 170 -4.80 0.23 -4.22
N LYS A 171 -5.71 0.68 -5.07
CA LYS A 171 -5.84 2.09 -5.47
C LYS A 171 -6.53 2.90 -4.38
N TYR A 172 -7.54 2.30 -3.73
CA TYR A 172 -8.37 2.95 -2.73
C TYR A 172 -8.21 2.31 -1.36
N THR A 173 -8.01 3.15 -0.34
CA THR A 173 -7.99 2.75 1.07
C THR A 173 -8.83 3.73 1.86
N LEU A 174 -9.48 3.25 2.91
CA LEU A 174 -10.32 4.08 3.76
C LEU A 174 -9.43 4.90 4.70
N ARG A 175 -9.15 6.14 4.32
CA ARG A 175 -8.26 7.03 5.09
C ARG A 175 -9.02 7.78 6.18
N GLU A 176 -8.33 8.11 7.26
CA GLU A 176 -8.90 8.83 8.40
C GLU A 176 -9.55 10.16 7.99
N TRP A 177 -8.89 10.95 7.13
CA TRP A 177 -9.45 12.23 6.68
C TRP A 177 -10.75 12.05 5.88
N MET A 178 -10.86 11.00 5.08
CA MET A 178 -12.08 10.69 4.33
C MET A 178 -13.23 10.34 5.27
N LEU A 179 -12.93 9.59 6.34
CA LEU A 179 -13.91 9.25 7.37
C LEU A 179 -14.35 10.48 8.16
N VAL A 180 -13.41 11.35 8.55
CA VAL A 180 -13.72 12.61 9.23
C VAL A 180 -14.65 13.47 8.40
N ASP A 181 -14.35 13.64 7.11
CA ASP A 181 -15.21 14.39 6.19
C ASP A 181 -16.60 13.76 6.06
N ALA A 182 -16.66 12.43 5.90
CA ALA A 182 -17.92 11.69 5.77
C ALA A 182 -18.79 11.79 7.03
N TYR A 183 -18.21 11.61 8.22
CA TYR A 183 -18.94 11.73 9.49
C TYR A 183 -19.33 13.18 9.79
N THR A 184 -18.49 14.14 9.43
CA THR A 184 -18.82 15.57 9.59
C THR A 184 -20.01 15.94 8.71
N LYS A 185 -20.02 15.45 7.45
CA LYS A 185 -21.13 15.64 6.51
C LYS A 185 -22.42 14.97 7.00
N ALA A 186 -22.31 13.78 7.58
CA ALA A 186 -23.42 13.09 8.21
C ALA A 186 -23.78 13.63 9.61
N SER A 187 -23.06 14.63 10.15
CA SER A 187 -23.37 15.15 11.48
C SER A 187 -24.56 16.10 11.45
N PHE A 188 -25.52 15.89 12.37
CA PHE A 188 -26.68 16.76 12.55
C PHE A 188 -26.30 18.21 12.91
N SER A 189 -25.10 18.42 13.48
CA SER A 189 -24.61 19.73 13.96
C SER A 189 -24.04 20.64 12.88
N SER A 190 -23.79 20.14 11.66
CA SER A 190 -23.35 20.97 10.52
C SER A 190 -24.38 22.05 10.13
N LEU A 191 -25.59 21.98 10.70
CA LEU A 191 -26.71 22.90 10.51
C LEU A 191 -26.89 23.92 11.65
N SER A 192 -26.01 23.98 12.66
CA SER A 192 -26.16 24.91 13.78
C SER A 192 -25.38 26.22 13.59
N ASN A 193 -26.05 27.23 13.05
CA ASN A 193 -25.61 28.62 13.14
C ASN A 193 -25.75 29.09 14.61
N PRO A 194 -24.69 29.56 15.30
CA PRO A 194 -24.73 29.86 16.74
C PRO A 194 -25.62 31.06 17.13
N MET A 195 -26.25 31.75 16.18
CA MET A 195 -26.97 33.00 16.42
C MET A 195 -28.50 32.90 16.35
N PHE A 196 -29.08 31.76 15.92
CA PHE A 196 -30.54 31.64 15.80
C PHE A 196 -31.03 30.26 16.28
N GLN A 197 -31.20 30.13 17.59
CA GLN A 197 -31.86 28.97 18.18
C GLN A 197 -33.38 29.22 18.22
N ILE A 198 -34.03 29.27 17.05
CA ILE A 198 -35.50 29.34 16.99
C ILE A 198 -36.02 28.46 15.85
N SER A 199 -36.93 27.57 16.23
CA SER A 199 -37.85 26.79 15.40
C SER A 199 -37.33 25.45 14.85
N LEU A 200 -37.42 24.43 15.71
CA LEU A 200 -37.69 23.04 15.35
C LEU A 200 -38.88 22.95 14.37
N LYS A 201 -38.63 23.00 13.06
CA LYS A 201 -39.49 22.46 11.99
C LYS A 201 -38.69 22.27 10.71
N SER A 202 -38.03 21.13 10.56
CA SER A 202 -37.79 20.55 9.24
C SER A 202 -37.38 19.09 9.36
N THR A 203 -38.02 18.27 8.54
CA THR A 203 -37.65 16.92 8.14
C THR A 203 -36.30 16.95 7.41
N GLU A 204 -35.20 17.20 8.13
CA GLU A 204 -33.85 17.24 7.55
C GLU A 204 -33.16 15.90 7.80
N THR A 205 -33.01 15.13 6.72
CA THR A 205 -32.35 13.84 6.68
C THR A 205 -30.84 14.03 6.72
N THR A 206 -30.16 13.31 7.61
CA THR A 206 -28.70 13.13 7.64
C THR A 206 -28.16 12.89 6.23
N ASP A 207 -27.19 13.68 5.76
CA ASP A 207 -26.56 13.44 4.46
C ASP A 207 -25.47 12.36 4.59
N GLU A 208 -25.87 11.11 4.39
CA GLU A 208 -25.02 9.92 4.45
C GLU A 208 -24.39 9.58 3.09
N SER A 209 -24.56 10.41 2.06
CA SER A 209 -24.11 10.12 0.68
C SER A 209 -22.63 9.77 0.61
N MET A 210 -21.77 10.49 1.34
CA MET A 210 -20.32 10.25 1.34
C MET A 210 -19.95 8.95 2.05
N ILE A 211 -20.73 8.52 3.07
CA ILE A 211 -20.51 7.23 3.74
C ILE A 211 -20.81 6.10 2.76
N HIS A 212 -21.93 6.19 2.03
CA HIS A 212 -22.29 5.20 1.01
C HIS A 212 -21.28 5.16 -0.14
N GLU A 213 -20.83 6.32 -0.60
CA GLU A 213 -19.81 6.45 -1.64
C GLU A 213 -18.47 5.81 -1.24
N LEU A 214 -18.00 6.08 -0.02
CA LEU A 214 -16.79 5.43 0.51
C LEU A 214 -16.98 3.92 0.69
N PHE A 215 -18.17 3.48 1.12
CA PHE A 215 -18.48 2.04 1.25
C PHE A 215 -18.46 1.33 -0.11
N GLU A 216 -19.02 1.94 -1.16
CA GLU A 216 -18.95 1.41 -2.53
C GLU A 216 -17.51 1.36 -3.04
N LEU A 217 -16.72 2.41 -2.79
CA LEU A 217 -15.32 2.49 -3.20
C LEU A 217 -14.48 1.33 -2.64
N ILE A 218 -14.65 1.00 -1.34
CA ILE A 218 -13.84 -0.02 -0.67
C ILE A 218 -14.30 -1.45 -0.93
N GLN A 219 -15.42 -1.66 -1.62
CA GLN A 219 -15.82 -3.00 -2.06
C GLN A 219 -14.87 -3.54 -3.15
N ASN A 220 -14.28 -2.64 -3.95
CA ASN A 220 -13.37 -3.00 -5.04
C ASN A 220 -12.07 -2.17 -4.97
N PRO A 221 -11.27 -2.28 -3.90
CA PRO A 221 -10.18 -1.33 -3.61
C PRO A 221 -8.99 -1.44 -4.57
N TYR A 222 -8.91 -2.52 -5.36
CA TYR A 222 -7.85 -2.76 -6.34
C TYR A 222 -8.22 -2.37 -7.78
N GLU A 223 -9.50 -2.12 -8.04
CA GLU A 223 -10.00 -1.68 -9.34
C GLU A 223 -9.67 -0.21 -9.60
N GLU A 224 -9.70 0.20 -10.87
CA GLU A 224 -9.41 1.59 -11.24
C GLU A 224 -10.50 2.56 -10.77
N GLY A 225 -11.74 2.09 -10.61
CA GLY A 225 -12.90 2.92 -10.29
C GLY A 225 -13.34 3.82 -11.45
N THR A 226 -14.20 4.78 -11.15
CA THR A 226 -14.61 5.83 -12.11
C THR A 226 -13.64 7.01 -12.07
N GLN A 227 -13.66 7.86 -13.09
CA GLN A 227 -12.87 9.10 -13.12
C GLN A 227 -13.18 10.01 -11.91
N GLU A 228 -14.46 10.12 -11.54
CA GLU A 228 -14.89 10.90 -10.36
C GLU A 228 -14.30 10.35 -9.06
N GLN A 229 -14.25 9.02 -8.90
CA GLN A 229 -13.64 8.38 -7.73
C GLN A 229 -12.13 8.59 -7.69
N GLU A 230 -11.47 8.53 -8.85
CA GLU A 230 -10.03 8.77 -8.97
C GLU A 230 -9.68 10.20 -8.55
N GLU A 231 -10.33 11.21 -9.15
CA GLU A 231 -10.08 12.62 -8.87
C GLU A 231 -10.32 12.96 -7.38
N LYS A 232 -11.30 12.31 -6.75
CA LYS A 232 -11.69 12.60 -5.37
C LYS A 232 -10.86 11.85 -4.33
N TYR A 233 -10.54 10.58 -4.59
CA TYR A 233 -10.02 9.65 -3.57
C TYR A 233 -8.64 9.07 -3.88
N TYR A 234 -8.19 9.04 -5.13
CA TYR A 234 -6.84 8.58 -5.47
C TYR A 234 -5.81 9.70 -5.30
N ARG A 235 -5.65 10.13 -4.05
CA ARG A 235 -4.68 11.14 -3.64
C ARG A 235 -4.20 10.88 -2.23
N ARG A 236 -3.03 11.42 -1.89
CA ARG A 236 -2.53 11.40 -0.51
C ARG A 236 -3.43 12.20 0.42
N ALA A 237 -3.25 12.04 1.73
CA ALA A 237 -3.95 12.87 2.68
C ALA A 237 -3.58 14.36 2.51
N PRO A 238 -4.54 15.29 2.65
CA PRO A 238 -4.20 16.72 2.66
C PRO A 238 -3.25 17.07 3.81
N ASP A 239 -2.29 17.97 3.58
CA ASP A 239 -1.30 18.39 4.60
C ASP A 239 -1.93 18.90 5.91
N LYS A 240 -3.15 19.44 5.82
CA LYS A 240 -3.92 19.91 6.98
C LYS A 240 -4.36 18.75 7.88
N ALA A 241 -4.69 17.60 7.30
CA ALA A 241 -5.11 16.41 8.03
C ALA A 241 -3.94 15.79 8.82
N LEU A 242 -2.70 15.91 8.34
CA LEU A 242 -1.52 15.43 9.07
C LEU A 242 -1.24 16.19 10.38
N LYS A 243 -1.76 17.42 10.52
CA LYS A 243 -1.52 18.29 11.69
C LYS A 243 -2.66 18.23 12.71
N GLN A 244 -3.76 17.56 12.40
CA GLN A 244 -4.90 17.41 13.28
C GLN A 244 -4.72 16.17 14.17
N GLY A 245 -4.99 16.33 15.48
CA GLY A 245 -4.90 15.22 16.43
C GLY A 245 -5.92 14.14 16.09
N GLY A 246 -5.46 12.90 15.89
CA GLY A 246 -6.33 11.75 15.58
C GLY A 246 -6.50 11.43 14.09
N THR A 247 -5.91 12.19 13.17
CA THR A 247 -5.96 11.94 11.71
C THR A 247 -4.58 11.68 11.09
N ALA A 248 -3.52 11.68 11.89
CA ALA A 248 -2.13 11.52 11.43
C ALA A 248 -1.63 10.07 11.49
N PHE A 249 -2.35 9.15 12.14
CA PHE A 249 -1.85 7.80 12.42
C PHE A 249 -2.15 6.79 11.31
N MET A 250 -3.15 7.06 10.44
CA MET A 250 -3.52 6.21 9.29
C MET A 250 -3.57 6.99 7.96
N SER A 251 -2.88 8.13 7.88
CA SER A 251 -2.79 8.97 6.67
C SER A 251 -1.58 8.65 5.82
#